data_AF-A0A5S4T3W8-F1
#
_entry.id   AF-A0A5S4T3W8-F1
#
_cell.length_a   1.000
_cell.length_b   1.000
_cell.length_c   1.000
_cell.angle_alpha   90.00
_cell.angle_beta   90.00
_cell.angle_gamma   90.00
#
_symmetry.space_group_name_H-M   'P 1'
#
loop_
_entity.id
_entity.type
_entity.pdbx_description
1 polymer ?
#
loop_
_entity_poly.entity_id
_entity_poly.type
_entity_poly.pdbx_seq_one_letter_code
_entity_poly.pdbx_strand_id
1 'polypeptide(L)'
;MAKYGFLSALEEEMDKHFQYDYAMDWDKKNHAVEVTFVLEAQNKEAIKTIDDSGEVTQDDIVFEDYVLFYNPAKSQFEAEDYLVTIPFDAKKGFSR
;
A
#
# COMPACT_ATOMS: atom_id res chain seq x y z
N MET A 1 -6.30 -20.55 18.65
CA MET A 1 -5.91 -19.19 18.23
C MET A 1 -5.25 -19.33 16.89
N ALA A 2 -5.84 -18.77 15.83
CA ALA A 2 -5.32 -18.95 14.46
C ALA A 2 -3.88 -18.44 14.41
N LYS A 3 -2.95 -19.36 14.17
CA LYS A 3 -1.52 -19.13 14.39
C LYS A 3 -0.89 -18.24 13.30
N TYR A 4 -1.64 -17.97 12.22
CA TYR A 4 -1.25 -17.10 11.10
C TYR A 4 -2.54 -16.52 10.49
N GLY A 5 -2.73 -15.21 10.58
CA GLY A 5 -3.82 -14.50 9.89
C GLY A 5 -3.35 -13.95 8.54
N PHE A 6 -4.28 -13.47 7.71
CA PHE A 6 -3.97 -12.81 6.43
C PHE A 6 -2.84 -11.78 6.55
N LEU A 7 -2.91 -10.92 7.58
CA LEU A 7 -1.88 -9.89 7.83
C LEU A 7 -0.49 -10.48 8.01
N SER A 8 -0.34 -11.52 8.83
CA SER A 8 0.94 -12.17 9.08
C SER A 8 1.49 -12.88 7.85
N ALA A 9 0.60 -13.42 7.00
CA ALA A 9 1.02 -14.03 5.74
C ALA A 9 1.50 -12.95 4.76
N LEU A 10 0.78 -11.83 4.67
CA LEU A 10 1.15 -10.71 3.81
C LEU A 10 2.49 -10.10 4.23
N GLU A 11 2.67 -9.80 5.52
CA GLU A 11 3.93 -9.32 6.10
C GLU A 11 5.10 -10.28 5.79
N GLU A 12 4.89 -11.59 5.96
CA GLU A 12 5.92 -12.60 5.64
C GLU A 12 6.32 -12.62 4.16
N GLU A 13 5.37 -12.46 3.24
CA GLU A 13 5.66 -12.39 1.80
C GLU A 13 6.34 -11.06 1.43
N MET A 14 5.89 -9.95 2.01
CA MET A 14 6.48 -8.63 1.82
C MET A 14 7.94 -8.61 2.29
N ASP A 15 8.23 -9.06 3.51
CA ASP A 15 9.59 -9.12 4.06
C ASP A 15 10.54 -10.01 3.24
N LYS A 16 10.01 -11.04 2.58
CA LYS A 16 10.82 -11.98 1.77
C LYS A 16 11.07 -11.50 0.36
N HIS A 17 10.08 -10.85 -0.25
CA HIS A 17 10.05 -10.64 -1.70
C HIS A 17 10.09 -9.16 -2.10
N PHE A 18 9.71 -8.26 -1.22
CA PHE A 18 9.69 -6.82 -1.48
C PHE A 18 10.94 -6.16 -0.88
N GLN A 19 11.72 -5.50 -1.73
CA GLN A 19 13.03 -4.96 -1.35
C GLN A 19 12.99 -3.48 -0.93
N TYR A 20 11.83 -2.85 -1.06
CA TYR A 20 11.64 -1.43 -0.74
C TYR A 20 10.88 -1.29 0.57
N ASP A 21 10.90 -0.07 1.11
CA ASP A 21 10.18 0.23 2.33
C ASP A 21 8.67 0.14 2.08
N TYR A 22 7.98 -0.42 3.06
CA TYR A 22 6.53 -0.54 3.04
C TYR A 22 5.97 -0.35 4.44
N ALA A 23 4.72 0.08 4.50
CA ALA A 23 3.94 0.14 5.72
C ALA A 23 2.61 -0.57 5.53
N MET A 24 2.10 -1.19 6.59
CA MET A 24 0.77 -1.80 6.61
C MET A 24 -0.09 -1.12 7.67
N ASP A 25 -1.19 -0.50 7.26
CA ASP A 25 -2.19 0.04 8.17
C ASP A 25 -3.47 -0.80 8.17
N TRP A 26 -4.02 -1.04 9.36
CA TRP A 26 -5.27 -1.77 9.51
C TRP A 26 -6.36 -0.85 10.06
N ASP A 27 -7.17 -0.30 9.15
CA ASP A 27 -8.42 0.35 9.50
C ASP A 27 -9.49 -0.69 9.89
N LYS A 28 -9.50 -1.02 11.18
CA LYS A 28 -10.48 -1.92 11.80
C LYS A 28 -11.92 -1.42 11.67
N LYS A 29 -12.15 -0.10 11.60
CA LYS A 29 -13.49 0.48 11.50
C LYS A 29 -14.01 0.36 10.08
N ASN A 30 -13.16 0.62 9.08
CA ASN A 30 -13.50 0.50 7.68
C ASN A 30 -13.35 -0.93 7.14
N HIS A 31 -12.90 -1.88 7.96
CA HIS A 31 -12.67 -3.27 7.56
C HIS A 31 -11.72 -3.39 6.36
N ALA A 32 -10.70 -2.55 6.32
CA ALA A 32 -9.74 -2.49 5.23
C ALA A 32 -8.31 -2.54 5.75
N VAL A 33 -7.39 -3.02 4.93
CA VAL A 33 -5.95 -3.05 5.19
C VAL A 33 -5.28 -2.35 4.02
N GLU A 34 -4.56 -1.28 4.31
CA GLU A 34 -3.80 -0.52 3.32
C GLU A 34 -2.33 -0.94 3.41
N VAL A 35 -1.70 -1.11 2.26
CA VAL A 35 -0.26 -1.32 2.13
C VAL A 35 0.31 -0.15 1.37
N THR A 36 1.15 0.62 2.02
CA THR A 36 1.88 1.75 1.46
C THR A 36 3.25 1.27 1.01
N PHE A 37 3.68 1.66 -0.18
CA PHE A 37 5.02 1.36 -0.70
C PHE A 37 5.76 2.66 -0.94
N VAL A 38 7.03 2.73 -0.52
CA VAL A 38 7.88 3.90 -0.71
C VAL A 38 9.06 3.53 -1.59
N LEU A 39 9.18 4.21 -2.72
CA LEU A 39 10.28 4.05 -3.67
C LEU A 39 11.10 5.33 -3.72
N GLU A 40 12.39 5.22 -3.44
CA GLU A 40 13.33 6.33 -3.50
C GLU A 40 14.27 6.17 -4.70
N ALA A 41 14.45 7.25 -5.46
CA ALA A 41 15.33 7.29 -6.61
C ALA A 41 16.14 8.58 -6.65
N GLN A 42 17.46 8.43 -6.77
CA GLN A 42 18.35 9.59 -6.87
C GLN A 42 18.18 10.33 -8.20
N ASN A 43 17.95 11.63 -8.16
CA ASN A 43 17.78 12.50 -9.32
C ASN A 43 19.13 13.11 -9.76
N LYS A 44 20.05 12.26 -10.22
CA LYS A 44 21.44 12.65 -10.52
C LYS A 44 21.59 13.78 -11.54
N GLU A 45 20.66 13.87 -12.49
CA GLU A 45 20.69 14.87 -13.56
C GLU A 45 19.91 16.15 -13.20
N ALA A 46 19.42 16.26 -11.95
CA ALA A 46 18.62 17.38 -11.47
C ALA A 46 17.44 17.69 -12.41
N ILE A 47 16.75 16.65 -12.87
CA ILE A 47 15.59 16.77 -13.75
C ILE A 47 14.52 17.54 -12.99
N LYS A 48 13.95 18.58 -13.61
CA LYS A 48 12.84 19.33 -13.01
C LYS A 48 11.58 18.47 -12.98
N THR A 49 11.06 18.23 -11.79
CA THR A 49 9.80 17.54 -11.54
C THR A 49 8.81 18.51 -10.88
N ILE A 50 7.56 18.07 -10.73
CA ILE A 50 6.52 18.77 -9.98
C ILE A 50 6.11 17.85 -8.84
N ASP A 51 6.09 18.36 -7.62
CA ASP A 51 5.66 17.60 -6.44
C ASP A 51 4.14 17.59 -6.25
N ASP A 52 3.69 16.96 -5.16
CA ASP A 52 2.28 16.82 -4.79
C ASP A 52 1.60 18.16 -4.42
N SER A 53 2.39 19.17 -4.06
CA SER A 53 1.94 20.53 -3.81
C SER A 53 1.88 21.39 -5.08
N GLY A 54 2.39 20.87 -6.20
CA GLY A 54 2.48 21.57 -7.49
C GLY A 54 3.72 22.45 -7.63
N GLU A 55 4.70 22.33 -6.74
CA GLU A 55 5.95 23.08 -6.77
C GLU A 55 6.99 22.38 -7.65
N VAL A 56 7.84 23.19 -8.31
CA VAL A 56 8.92 22.65 -9.16
C VAL A 56 10.13 22.33 -8.28
N THR A 57 10.55 21.07 -8.29
CA THR A 57 11.74 20.59 -7.56
C THR A 57 12.74 19.90 -8.50
N GLN A 58 13.98 19.75 -8.03
CA GLN A 58 15.05 18.97 -8.65
C GLN A 58 15.68 17.99 -7.65
N ASP A 59 15.03 17.79 -6.51
CA ASP A 59 15.49 16.89 -5.46
C ASP A 59 15.38 15.42 -5.89
N ASP A 60 15.88 14.53 -5.03
CA ASP A 60 15.67 13.09 -5.19
C ASP A 60 14.18 12.76 -5.17
N ILE A 61 13.80 11.74 -5.94
CA ILE A 61 12.41 11.39 -6.18
C ILE A 61 11.98 10.40 -5.10
N VAL A 62 10.96 10.76 -4.34
CA VAL A 62 10.22 9.84 -3.49
C VAL A 62 8.87 9.59 -4.13
N PHE A 63 8.53 8.33 -4.35
CA PHE A 63 7.25 7.90 -4.88
C PHE A 63 6.56 7.04 -3.83
N GLU A 64 5.35 7.42 -3.46
CA GLU A 64 4.50 6.68 -2.54
C GLU A 64 3.20 6.29 -3.26
N ASP A 65 2.76 5.04 -3.05
CA ASP A 65 1.50 4.54 -3.60
C ASP A 65 0.91 3.46 -2.69
N TYR A 66 -0.37 3.13 -2.89
CA TYR A 66 -1.18 2.39 -1.95
C TYR A 66 -1.93 1.23 -2.61
N VAL A 67 -1.94 0.07 -1.95
CA VAL A 67 -2.78 -1.08 -2.27
C VAL A 67 -3.77 -1.31 -1.15
N LEU A 68 -5.06 -1.43 -1.48
CA LEU A 68 -6.11 -1.61 -0.49
C LEU A 68 -6.69 -3.03 -0.55
N PHE A 69 -6.68 -3.74 0.56
CA PHE A 69 -7.48 -4.94 0.77
C PHE A 69 -8.75 -4.58 1.54
N TYR A 70 -9.92 -4.80 0.97
CA TYR A 70 -11.18 -4.28 1.54
C TYR A 70 -12.30 -5.31 1.65
N ASN A 71 -13.23 -5.09 2.58
CA ASN A 71 -14.45 -5.87 2.66
C ASN A 71 -15.54 -5.23 1.78
N PRO A 72 -15.97 -5.86 0.68
CA PRO A 72 -16.90 -5.24 -0.26
C PRO A 72 -18.29 -4.95 0.33
N ALA A 73 -18.65 -5.56 1.46
CA ALA A 73 -19.94 -5.32 2.11
C ALA A 73 -19.89 -4.21 3.17
N LYS A 74 -18.71 -3.70 3.52
CA LYS A 74 -18.54 -2.79 4.67
C LYS A 74 -17.61 -1.61 4.44
N SER A 75 -16.61 -1.77 3.60
CA SER A 75 -15.61 -0.74 3.36
C SER A 75 -16.14 0.36 2.44
N GLN A 76 -15.74 1.59 2.72
CA GLN A 76 -15.99 2.77 1.88
C GLN A 76 -14.64 3.43 1.56
N PHE A 77 -14.43 3.74 0.28
CA PHE A 77 -13.21 4.34 -0.25
C PHE A 77 -13.45 4.79 -1.70
N GLU A 78 -12.59 5.67 -2.22
CA GLU A 78 -12.54 6.02 -3.64
C GLU A 78 -11.47 5.16 -4.32
N ALA A 79 -11.84 4.41 -5.36
CA ALA A 79 -10.92 3.45 -5.97
C ALA A 79 -9.75 4.12 -6.73
N GLU A 80 -9.90 5.39 -7.10
CA GLU A 80 -8.89 6.19 -7.81
C GLU A 80 -7.74 6.64 -6.90
N ASP A 81 -7.92 6.59 -5.58
CA ASP A 81 -6.89 6.95 -4.59
C ASP A 81 -5.85 5.83 -4.40
N TYR A 82 -6.01 4.69 -5.07
CA TYR A 82 -5.23 3.47 -4.87
C TYR A 82 -4.71 2.92 -6.20
N LEU A 83 -3.48 2.40 -6.19
CA LEU A 83 -2.92 1.63 -7.32
C LEU A 83 -3.82 0.46 -7.69
N VAL A 84 -4.28 -0.28 -6.69
CA VAL A 84 -5.26 -1.36 -6.86
C VAL A 84 -6.03 -1.62 -5.57
N THR A 85 -7.30 -1.97 -5.74
CA THR A 85 -8.21 -2.33 -4.65
C THR A 85 -8.63 -3.80 -4.80
N ILE A 86 -8.42 -4.59 -3.76
CA ILE A 86 -8.56 -6.04 -3.76
C ILE A 86 -9.63 -6.44 -2.72
N PRO A 87 -10.81 -6.90 -3.15
CA PRO A 87 -11.85 -7.33 -2.22
C PRO A 87 -11.47 -8.65 -1.55
N PHE A 88 -11.78 -8.80 -0.26
CA PHE A 88 -11.66 -10.05 0.49
C PHE A 88 -12.99 -10.50 1.10
N ASP A 89 -13.20 -11.82 1.14
CA ASP A 89 -14.31 -12.42 1.89
C ASP A 89 -13.93 -12.50 3.37
N ALA A 90 -14.57 -11.71 4.23
CA ALA A 90 -14.25 -11.68 5.66
C ALA A 90 -14.44 -13.02 6.40
N LYS A 91 -15.19 -13.97 5.84
CA LYS A 91 -15.34 -15.33 6.41
C LYS A 91 -14.27 -16.29 5.93
N LYS A 92 -13.77 -16.12 4.71
CA LYS A 92 -12.81 -17.04 4.09
C LYS A 92 -11.37 -16.52 4.07
N GLY A 93 -11.18 -15.20 4.11
CA GLY A 93 -9.90 -14.55 3.85
C GLY A 93 -9.42 -14.77 2.42
N PHE A 94 -8.10 -14.77 2.23
CA PHE A 94 -7.44 -15.18 1.00
C PHE A 94 -6.84 -16.58 1.13
N SER A 95 -6.77 -17.30 0.01
CA SER A 95 -5.88 -18.46 -0.11
C SER A 95 -4.43 -17.98 -0.25
N ARG A 96 -3.51 -18.65 0.45
CA ARG A 96 -2.07 -18.49 0.24
C ARG A 96 -1.63 -19.27 -0.99
#